data_AF-A0AAU1BZN8-F1
#
_entry.id   AF-A0AAU1BZN8-F1
#
_cell.length_a   1.000
_cell.length_b   1.000
_cell.length_c   1.000
_cell.angle_alpha   90.00
_cell.angle_beta   90.00
_cell.angle_gamma   90.00
#
_symmetry.space_group_name_H-M   'P 1'
#
loop_
_entity.id
_entity.type
_entity.pdbx_description
1 polymer ?
#
loop_
_entity_poly.entity_id
_entity_poly.type
_entity_poly.pdbx_seq_one_letter_code
_entity_poly.pdbx_strand_id
1 'polypeptide(L)'
;MKKTMRKTAGVIVGLALAGALGATGVAEAQAQPSVPAPAAAPAISAVDTGSSTVEAPASVVAELKAATSRARASLSPNARVICYAAHVQDIGWQSAVCDGSVAGTTGQSRRMEALAISTSGVGGVCADAHLADIGWQGWRCGGDGTVVTVGTTGQSRRMEALGVQVGTGSVGAQAHVEGYGWLSSVTGNPVYVGTTGQSRRMEAVRIWV
;
A
#
# COMPACT_ATOMS: atom_id res chain seq x y z
N MET A 1 33.48 56.90 -49.00
CA MET A 1 34.33 57.49 -47.95
C MET A 1 33.46 57.86 -46.75
N LYS A 2 33.79 57.35 -45.54
CA LYS A 2 33.49 57.90 -44.17
C LYS A 2 31.99 58.23 -43.86
N LYS A 3 31.34 57.75 -42.78
CA LYS A 3 31.72 57.81 -41.35
C LYS A 3 30.71 57.04 -40.47
N THR A 4 31.24 56.17 -39.61
CA THR A 4 31.04 55.98 -38.15
C THR A 4 29.68 56.21 -37.43
N MET A 5 29.22 55.11 -36.79
CA MET A 5 28.53 54.90 -35.48
C MET A 5 27.57 55.93 -34.85
N ARG A 6 26.49 55.40 -34.23
CA ARG A 6 26.31 55.36 -32.75
C ARG A 6 25.24 54.35 -32.32
N LYS A 7 25.54 53.64 -31.22
CA LYS A 7 24.67 52.73 -30.46
C LYS A 7 23.62 53.53 -29.68
N THR A 8 22.42 52.99 -29.52
CA THR A 8 21.59 53.22 -28.33
C THR A 8 20.75 51.98 -28.05
N ALA A 9 20.81 51.53 -26.79
CA ALA A 9 20.08 50.39 -26.26
C ALA A 9 18.63 50.78 -25.91
N GLY A 10 17.70 49.84 -26.04
CA GLY A 10 16.32 49.97 -25.59
C GLY A 10 15.66 48.60 -25.51
N VAL A 11 15.33 48.21 -24.29
CA VAL A 11 14.77 46.92 -23.82
C VAL A 11 13.33 46.72 -24.28
N ILE A 12 12.97 45.53 -24.79
CA ILE A 12 11.69 44.85 -24.49
C ILE A 12 11.94 43.34 -24.44
N VAL A 13 11.88 42.77 -23.24
CA VAL A 13 11.76 41.32 -23.01
C VAL A 13 10.33 40.93 -23.35
N GLY A 14 10.14 40.37 -24.54
CA GLY A 14 8.88 39.82 -25.01
C GLY A 14 8.75 38.36 -24.61
N LEU A 15 7.91 38.13 -23.62
CA LEU A 15 7.39 36.84 -23.14
C LEU A 15 6.80 36.01 -24.30
N ALA A 16 7.32 34.81 -24.53
CA ALA A 16 6.60 33.73 -25.18
C ALA A 16 7.15 32.38 -24.69
N LEU A 17 6.74 32.00 -23.48
CA LEU A 17 6.80 30.60 -23.06
C LEU A 17 5.72 29.87 -23.87
N ALA A 18 6.08 29.37 -25.05
CA ALA A 18 5.25 28.42 -25.77
C ALA A 18 5.23 27.13 -24.95
N GLY A 19 4.16 26.95 -24.18
CA GLY A 19 3.87 25.73 -23.46
C GLY A 19 3.76 24.57 -24.43
N ALA A 20 4.72 23.66 -24.38
CA ALA A 20 4.47 22.28 -24.76
C ALA A 20 3.87 21.58 -23.53
N LEU A 21 2.54 21.61 -23.42
CA LEU A 21 1.79 20.61 -22.65
C LEU A 21 2.01 19.26 -23.35
N GLY A 22 3.05 18.54 -22.92
CA GLY A 22 3.30 17.16 -23.32
C GLY A 22 2.71 16.21 -22.28
N ALA A 23 1.47 15.80 -22.52
CA ALA A 23 0.80 14.60 -22.02
C ALA A 23 1.11 14.15 -20.57
N THR A 24 0.23 14.53 -19.63
CA THR A 24 -0.05 13.69 -18.46
C THR A 24 -0.71 12.40 -18.97
N GLY A 25 0.09 11.42 -19.36
CA GLY A 25 -0.39 10.05 -19.49
C GLY A 25 -0.82 9.59 -18.11
N VAL A 26 -2.12 9.59 -17.83
CA VAL A 26 -2.65 8.77 -16.74
C VAL A 26 -2.35 7.33 -17.15
N ALA A 27 -1.30 6.75 -16.56
CA ALA A 27 -0.99 5.34 -16.77
C ALA A 27 -2.25 4.55 -16.40
N GLU A 28 -2.92 4.00 -17.40
CA GLU A 28 -4.15 3.25 -17.22
C GLU A 28 -3.80 2.01 -16.39
N ALA A 29 -4.44 1.87 -15.21
CA ALA A 29 -4.11 0.81 -14.29
C ALA A 29 -4.42 -0.55 -14.94
N GLN A 30 -3.44 -1.45 -15.00
CA GLN A 30 -3.61 -2.75 -15.62
C GLN A 30 -4.66 -3.58 -14.86
N ALA A 31 -5.47 -4.39 -15.54
CA ALA A 31 -6.45 -5.23 -14.86
C ALA A 31 -5.79 -6.11 -13.78
N GLN A 32 -6.42 -6.20 -12.60
CA GLN A 32 -5.99 -7.16 -11.58
C GLN A 32 -6.12 -8.58 -12.15
N PRO A 33 -5.03 -9.36 -12.25
CA PRO A 33 -5.15 -10.76 -12.63
C PRO A 33 -6.00 -11.52 -11.61
N SER A 34 -6.63 -12.62 -12.03
CA SER A 34 -7.29 -13.50 -11.09
C SER A 34 -6.28 -14.02 -10.06
N VAL A 35 -6.38 -13.55 -8.82
CA VAL A 35 -5.61 -14.06 -7.69
C VAL A 35 -6.41 -15.23 -7.10
N PRO A 36 -5.94 -16.48 -7.24
CA PRO A 36 -6.57 -17.63 -6.58
C PRO A 36 -6.61 -17.38 -5.08
N ALA A 37 -7.81 -17.41 -4.53
CA ALA A 37 -8.02 -17.23 -3.10
C ALA A 37 -7.31 -18.35 -2.31
N PRO A 38 -6.74 -18.04 -1.13
CA PRO A 38 -6.36 -19.06 -0.15
C PRO A 38 -7.60 -19.82 0.36
N ALA A 39 -7.40 -20.67 1.36
CA ALA A 39 -8.51 -21.16 2.18
C ALA A 39 -9.39 -19.98 2.65
N ALA A 40 -10.68 -20.23 2.82
CA ALA A 40 -11.65 -19.20 3.19
C ALA A 40 -11.18 -18.43 4.45
N ALA A 41 -11.29 -17.11 4.41
CA ALA A 41 -10.96 -16.26 5.53
C ALA A 41 -11.84 -16.61 6.74
N PRO A 42 -11.26 -16.75 7.93
CA PRO A 42 -12.03 -17.10 9.12
C PRO A 42 -12.94 -15.94 9.55
N ALA A 43 -13.97 -16.26 10.33
CA ALA A 43 -14.75 -15.24 11.02
C ALA A 43 -13.85 -14.48 12.01
N ILE A 44 -14.00 -13.16 12.09
CA ILE A 44 -13.25 -12.32 13.03
C ILE A 44 -13.88 -12.45 14.43
N SER A 45 -13.83 -13.66 15.00
CA SER A 45 -14.43 -14.01 16.28
C SER A 45 -13.35 -14.55 17.19
N ALA A 46 -12.93 -13.72 18.15
CA ALA A 46 -11.87 -13.96 19.12
C ALA A 46 -10.45 -14.01 18.54
N VAL A 47 -9.54 -13.36 19.25
CA VAL A 47 -8.10 -13.30 18.99
C VAL A 47 -7.55 -14.73 18.96
N ASP A 48 -7.42 -15.31 17.78
CA ASP A 48 -6.50 -16.41 17.58
C ASP A 48 -5.15 -15.78 17.21
N THR A 49 -4.31 -15.62 18.23
CA THR A 49 -2.86 -15.40 18.06
C THR A 49 -2.24 -16.67 17.48
N GLY A 50 -2.65 -17.04 16.26
CA GLY A 50 -2.05 -18.11 15.48
C GLY A 50 -0.56 -17.85 15.42
N SER A 51 0.18 -18.63 16.20
CA SER A 51 1.60 -18.46 16.49
C SER A 51 2.38 -18.38 15.18
N SER A 52 2.96 -17.21 14.93
CA SER A 52 3.79 -16.91 13.77
C SER A 52 4.89 -15.99 14.22
N THR A 53 6.12 -16.31 13.85
CA THR A 53 7.37 -15.71 14.33
C THR A 53 7.68 -14.32 13.75
N VAL A 54 6.70 -13.66 13.11
CA VAL A 54 6.86 -12.35 12.47
C VAL A 54 5.92 -11.37 13.14
N GLU A 55 6.46 -10.66 14.12
CA GLU A 55 5.81 -9.51 14.74
C GLU A 55 6.53 -8.24 14.29
N ALA A 56 5.77 -7.21 13.91
CA ALA A 56 6.36 -5.90 13.67
C ALA A 56 7.03 -5.40 14.96
N PRO A 57 8.16 -4.66 14.88
CA PRO A 57 8.80 -4.08 16.06
C PRO A 57 7.80 -3.30 16.91
N ALA A 58 7.96 -3.33 18.24
CA ALA A 58 7.04 -2.68 19.17
C ALA A 58 6.81 -1.18 18.86
N SER A 59 7.82 -0.49 18.32
CA SER A 59 7.69 0.91 17.86
C SER A 59 6.70 1.06 16.71
N VAL A 60 6.73 0.16 15.73
CA VAL A 60 5.81 0.14 14.59
C VAL A 60 4.39 -0.18 15.07
N VAL A 61 4.26 -1.15 15.98
CA VAL A 61 2.97 -1.50 16.59
C VAL A 61 2.37 -0.30 17.34
N ALA A 62 3.18 0.41 18.12
CA ALA A 62 2.75 1.60 18.85
C ALA A 62 2.36 2.74 17.89
N GLU A 63 3.16 2.98 16.84
CA GLU A 63 2.88 4.00 15.83
C GLU A 63 1.56 3.71 15.09
N LEU A 64 1.32 2.46 14.67
CA LEU A 64 0.09 2.06 13.98
C LEU A 64 -1.15 2.26 14.85
N LYS A 65 -1.10 1.84 16.12
CA LYS A 65 -2.21 2.04 17.06
C LYS A 65 -2.48 3.53 17.27
N ALA A 66 -1.42 4.33 17.43
CA ALA A 66 -1.54 5.78 17.59
C ALA A 66 -2.05 6.46 16.31
N ALA A 67 -1.59 6.06 15.13
CA ALA A 67 -2.05 6.59 13.84
C ALA A 67 -3.53 6.29 13.61
N THR A 68 -3.95 5.04 13.85
CA THR A 68 -5.36 4.62 13.73
C THR A 68 -6.27 5.41 14.67
N SER A 69 -5.86 5.57 15.93
CA SER A 69 -6.62 6.33 16.92
C SER A 69 -6.74 7.81 16.54
N ARG A 70 -5.63 8.43 16.06
CA ARG A 70 -5.61 9.83 15.59
C ARG A 70 -6.48 10.02 14.35
N ALA A 71 -6.38 9.13 13.36
CA ALA A 71 -7.17 9.20 12.14
C ALA A 71 -8.68 9.11 12.45
N ARG A 72 -9.11 8.17 13.30
CA ARG A 72 -10.52 8.09 13.73
C ARG A 72 -10.97 9.37 14.42
N ALA A 73 -10.16 9.88 15.36
CA ALA A 73 -10.47 11.08 16.13
C ALA A 73 -10.60 12.34 15.25
N SER A 74 -9.85 12.42 14.14
CA SER A 74 -9.94 13.54 13.19
C SER A 74 -11.17 13.50 12.26
N LEU A 75 -11.91 12.39 12.21
CA LEU A 75 -13.03 12.20 11.29
C LEU A 75 -14.38 12.30 12.03
N SER A 76 -14.81 11.21 12.67
CA SER A 76 -16.06 11.18 13.45
C SER A 76 -16.09 9.97 14.39
N PRO A 77 -16.97 9.95 15.41
CA PRO A 77 -17.11 8.79 16.31
C PRO A 77 -17.48 7.48 15.60
N ASN A 78 -18.10 7.56 14.41
CA ASN A 78 -18.50 6.41 13.59
C ASN A 78 -17.60 6.21 12.36
N ALA A 79 -16.46 6.90 12.29
CA ALA A 79 -15.53 6.74 11.18
C ALA A 79 -14.98 5.31 11.12
N ARG A 80 -14.74 4.85 9.90
CA ARG A 80 -14.02 3.61 9.60
C ARG A 80 -12.62 4.00 9.18
N VAL A 81 -11.62 3.31 9.72
CA VAL A 81 -10.21 3.61 9.46
C VAL A 81 -9.45 2.30 9.33
N ILE A 82 -8.58 2.24 8.32
CA ILE A 82 -7.52 1.25 8.21
C ILE A 82 -6.17 1.96 8.05
N CYS A 83 -5.25 1.67 8.97
CA CYS A 83 -3.87 2.14 8.89
C CYS A 83 -2.92 0.95 8.78
N TYR A 84 -1.84 1.13 8.02
CA TYR A 84 -0.92 0.07 7.69
C TYR A 84 0.50 0.59 7.46
N ALA A 85 1.47 -0.27 7.72
CA ALA A 85 2.89 -0.01 7.52
C ALA A 85 3.51 -1.17 6.75
N ALA A 86 4.34 -0.87 5.75
CA ALA A 86 5.03 -1.87 4.96
C ALA A 86 6.48 -2.04 5.44
N HIS A 87 6.97 -3.28 5.44
CA HIS A 87 8.40 -3.57 5.47
C HIS A 87 8.90 -3.75 4.03
N VAL A 88 9.82 -2.89 3.61
CA VAL A 88 10.37 -2.89 2.25
C VAL A 88 11.85 -3.28 2.29
N GLN A 89 12.26 -4.08 1.30
CA GLN A 89 13.66 -4.47 1.12
C GLN A 89 14.61 -3.26 1.17
N ASP A 90 15.69 -3.40 1.95
CA ASP A 90 16.75 -2.41 2.10
C ASP A 90 16.27 -1.03 2.61
N ILE A 91 15.04 -0.93 3.12
CA ILE A 91 14.46 0.25 3.79
C ILE A 91 14.04 -0.12 5.21
N GLY A 92 13.45 -1.30 5.39
CA GLY A 92 12.84 -1.72 6.64
C GLY A 92 11.37 -1.29 6.74
N TRP A 93 10.87 -1.22 7.98
CA TRP A 93 9.52 -0.72 8.26
C TRP A 93 9.44 0.78 7.97
N GLN A 94 8.48 1.15 7.12
CA GLN A 94 8.14 2.54 6.84
C GLN A 94 7.10 3.06 7.85
N SER A 95 6.97 4.38 7.94
CA SER A 95 5.93 5.03 8.76
C SER A 95 4.52 4.56 8.38
N ALA A 96 3.63 4.56 9.36
CA ALA A 96 2.24 4.19 9.17
C ALA A 96 1.53 5.19 8.25
N VAL A 97 0.78 4.65 7.30
CA VAL A 97 -0.14 5.41 6.45
C VAL A 97 -1.56 4.91 6.67
N CYS A 98 -2.56 5.66 6.26
CA CYS A 98 -3.97 5.28 6.40
C CYS A 98 -4.72 5.50 5.09
N ASP A 99 -5.80 4.74 4.91
CA ASP A 99 -6.87 4.93 3.94
C ASP A 99 -6.43 5.46 2.56
N GLY A 100 -6.12 4.53 1.65
CA GLY A 100 -5.81 4.80 0.25
C GLY A 100 -4.41 5.38 0.01
N SER A 101 -3.69 5.75 1.07
CA SER A 101 -2.30 6.21 1.00
C SER A 101 -1.34 5.08 0.59
N VAL A 102 -0.24 5.41 -0.08
CA VAL A 102 0.72 4.40 -0.54
C VAL A 102 1.60 3.94 0.63
N ALA A 103 1.61 2.63 0.90
CA ALA A 103 2.67 1.99 1.67
C ALA A 103 3.55 1.17 0.73
N GLY A 104 4.87 1.25 0.88
CA GLY A 104 5.84 0.62 -0.01
C GLY A 104 6.58 1.63 -0.89
N THR A 105 7.03 1.16 -2.06
CA THR A 105 7.68 1.98 -3.09
C THR A 105 7.10 1.66 -4.45
N THR A 106 7.10 2.61 -5.38
CA THR A 106 6.62 2.38 -6.75
C THR A 106 7.76 2.56 -7.72
N GLY A 107 8.10 1.54 -8.51
CA GLY A 107 9.09 1.64 -9.59
C GLY A 107 10.55 1.77 -9.10
N GLN A 108 10.81 1.51 -7.82
CA GLN A 108 12.16 1.52 -7.24
C GLN A 108 12.82 0.14 -7.22
N SER A 109 12.18 -0.87 -7.81
CA SER A 109 12.65 -2.25 -7.83
C SER A 109 12.89 -2.85 -6.44
N ARG A 110 12.15 -2.39 -5.43
CA ARG A 110 12.21 -2.88 -4.05
C ARG A 110 10.92 -3.61 -3.71
N ARG A 111 11.06 -4.85 -3.24
CA ARG A 111 9.93 -5.70 -2.84
C ARG A 111 9.39 -5.30 -1.47
N MET A 112 8.09 -5.43 -1.29
CA MET A 112 7.48 -5.60 0.02
C MET A 112 7.80 -6.99 0.56
N GLU A 113 8.10 -7.09 1.85
CA GLU A 113 8.39 -8.35 2.53
C GLU A 113 7.36 -8.65 3.63
N ALA A 114 6.85 -7.61 4.31
CA ALA A 114 5.81 -7.73 5.32
C ALA A 114 4.87 -6.52 5.32
N LEU A 115 3.69 -6.70 5.93
CA LEU A 115 2.69 -5.67 6.14
C LEU A 115 2.10 -5.80 7.55
N ALA A 116 2.01 -4.69 8.27
CA ALA A 116 1.32 -4.59 9.55
C ALA A 116 0.10 -3.69 9.39
N ILE A 117 -1.05 -4.10 9.92
CA ILE A 117 -2.34 -3.45 9.74
C ILE A 117 -3.03 -3.26 11.09
N SER A 118 -3.65 -2.10 11.29
CA SER A 118 -4.54 -1.82 12.41
C SER A 118 -5.80 -1.14 11.90
N THR A 119 -6.94 -1.48 12.49
CA THR A 119 -8.25 -0.96 12.10
C THR A 119 -9.03 -0.36 13.26
N SER A 120 -10.01 0.47 12.93
CA SER A 120 -10.99 0.96 13.88
C SER A 120 -12.34 1.22 13.21
N GLY A 121 -13.42 0.72 13.82
CA GLY A 121 -14.80 0.94 13.36
C GLY A 121 -15.27 -0.05 12.30
N VAL A 122 -14.48 -1.08 12.01
CA VAL A 122 -14.79 -2.13 11.03
C VAL A 122 -14.78 -3.52 11.65
N GLY A 123 -14.72 -3.62 12.99
CA GLY A 123 -14.78 -4.90 13.70
C GLY A 123 -13.52 -5.76 13.55
N GLY A 124 -12.37 -5.15 13.24
CA GLY A 124 -11.10 -5.84 13.03
C GLY A 124 -10.75 -6.12 11.58
N VAL A 125 -9.65 -6.85 11.40
CA VAL A 125 -9.08 -7.21 10.11
C VAL A 125 -8.54 -8.64 10.16
N CYS A 126 -8.71 -9.36 9.05
CA CYS A 126 -7.92 -10.53 8.72
C CYS A 126 -7.06 -10.21 7.50
N ALA A 127 -5.79 -10.62 7.53
CA ALA A 127 -4.88 -10.49 6.40
C ALA A 127 -4.14 -11.81 6.15
N ASP A 128 -3.80 -12.07 4.90
CA ASP A 128 -2.94 -13.18 4.48
C ASP A 128 -1.98 -12.69 3.40
N ALA A 129 -0.73 -13.15 3.43
CA ALA A 129 0.28 -12.81 2.45
C ALA A 129 0.65 -14.06 1.64
N HIS A 130 0.63 -13.93 0.32
CA HIS A 130 1.25 -14.90 -0.56
C HIS A 130 2.73 -14.53 -0.74
N LEU A 131 3.62 -15.37 -0.24
CA LEU A 131 5.07 -15.16 -0.36
C LEU A 131 5.67 -16.08 -1.43
N ALA A 132 6.74 -15.60 -2.05
CA ALA A 132 7.57 -16.44 -2.91
C ALA A 132 8.03 -17.70 -2.16
N ASP A 133 7.96 -18.83 -2.87
CA ASP A 133 8.39 -20.17 -2.42
C ASP A 133 7.65 -20.74 -1.18
N ILE A 134 6.65 -20.03 -0.66
CA ILE A 134 5.78 -20.48 0.44
C ILE A 134 4.32 -20.59 -0.04
N GLY A 135 3.88 -19.64 -0.85
CA GLY A 135 2.46 -19.45 -1.14
C GLY A 135 1.77 -18.65 -0.04
N TRP A 136 0.46 -18.85 0.10
CA TRP A 136 -0.35 -18.24 1.16
C TRP A 136 0.09 -18.74 2.54
N GLN A 137 0.39 -17.82 3.45
CA GLN A 137 0.86 -18.14 4.80
C GLN A 137 -0.27 -18.55 5.77
N GLY A 138 -1.52 -18.31 5.36
CA GLY A 138 -2.70 -18.49 6.18
C GLY A 138 -3.07 -17.22 6.93
N TRP A 139 -4.38 -17.00 7.05
CA TRP A 139 -4.95 -15.80 7.65
C TRP A 139 -4.44 -15.52 9.07
N ARG A 140 -4.19 -14.24 9.34
CA ARG A 140 -3.96 -13.66 10.66
C ARG A 140 -5.06 -12.65 10.92
N CYS A 141 -5.66 -12.69 12.10
CA CYS A 141 -6.81 -11.88 12.42
C CYS A 141 -6.64 -11.14 13.74
N GLY A 142 -7.27 -9.98 13.84
CA GLY A 142 -7.26 -9.16 15.03
C GLY A 142 -8.44 -8.20 15.04
N GLY A 143 -8.98 -7.93 16.23
CA GLY A 143 -10.05 -6.95 16.41
C GLY A 143 -9.59 -5.51 16.19
N ASP A 144 -10.54 -4.57 16.19
CA ASP A 144 -10.21 -3.14 16.16
C ASP A 144 -9.21 -2.77 17.29
N GLY A 145 -8.27 -1.87 16.98
CA GLY A 145 -7.22 -1.44 17.92
C GLY A 145 -6.09 -2.47 18.14
N THR A 146 -6.15 -3.65 17.53
CA THR A 146 -5.04 -4.60 17.48
C THR A 146 -4.18 -4.38 16.23
N VAL A 147 -2.99 -4.99 16.19
CA VAL A 147 -2.11 -4.97 15.01
C VAL A 147 -1.96 -6.39 14.51
N VAL A 148 -2.32 -6.60 13.24
CA VAL A 148 -2.14 -7.86 12.52
C VAL A 148 -0.93 -7.71 11.61
N THR A 149 0.03 -8.63 11.70
CA THR A 149 1.22 -8.64 10.83
C THR A 149 1.23 -9.90 9.96
N VAL A 150 1.51 -9.71 8.66
CA VAL A 150 1.67 -10.79 7.67
C VAL A 150 2.96 -10.59 6.87
N GLY A 151 3.44 -11.65 6.24
CA GLY A 151 4.71 -11.66 5.51
C GLY A 151 5.89 -12.11 6.35
N THR A 152 7.09 -11.65 6.00
CA THR A 152 8.34 -11.92 6.73
C THR A 152 9.27 -10.71 6.71
N THR A 153 10.15 -10.59 7.70
CA THR A 153 11.23 -9.60 7.70
C THR A 153 12.58 -10.30 7.66
N GLY A 154 13.52 -9.78 6.87
CA GLY A 154 14.91 -10.28 6.84
C GLY A 154 15.12 -11.66 6.21
N GLN A 155 14.07 -12.31 5.69
CA GLN A 155 14.16 -13.63 5.05
C GLN A 155 14.35 -13.57 3.52
N SER A 156 14.48 -12.37 2.97
CA SER A 156 14.58 -12.12 1.52
C SER A 156 13.43 -12.68 0.68
N ARG A 157 12.25 -12.84 1.28
CA ARG A 157 11.04 -13.32 0.59
C ARG A 157 10.17 -12.14 0.18
N ARG A 158 9.81 -12.08 -1.11
CA ARG A 158 8.88 -11.09 -1.66
C ARG A 158 7.44 -11.48 -1.35
N MET A 159 6.64 -10.51 -0.97
CA MET A 159 5.18 -10.60 -1.09
C MET A 159 4.81 -10.53 -2.58
N GLU A 160 3.94 -11.42 -3.02
CA GLU A 160 3.44 -11.47 -4.41
C GLU A 160 1.95 -11.12 -4.48
N ALA A 161 1.17 -11.50 -3.46
CA ALA A 161 -0.22 -11.13 -3.30
C ALA A 161 -0.59 -10.90 -1.82
N LEU A 162 -1.72 -10.22 -1.62
CA LEU A 162 -2.30 -9.91 -0.33
C LEU A 162 -3.80 -10.20 -0.34
N GLY A 163 -4.28 -10.92 0.67
CA GLY A 163 -5.69 -11.05 1.01
C GLY A 163 -6.03 -10.15 2.19
N VAL A 164 -7.16 -9.43 2.13
CA VAL A 164 -7.65 -8.59 3.23
C VAL A 164 -9.15 -8.79 3.40
N GLN A 165 -9.58 -8.93 4.65
CA GLN A 165 -10.97 -8.98 5.07
C GLN A 165 -11.19 -8.08 6.28
N VAL A 166 -12.33 -7.41 6.35
CA VAL A 166 -12.74 -6.61 7.51
C VAL A 166 -13.99 -7.21 8.15
N GLY A 167 -14.21 -6.93 9.43
CA GLY A 167 -15.32 -7.51 10.19
C GLY A 167 -16.68 -7.02 9.70
N THR A 168 -16.78 -5.74 9.34
CA THR A 168 -18.00 -5.11 8.84
C THR A 168 -17.71 -4.16 7.68
N GLY A 169 -18.66 -4.08 6.74
CA GLY A 169 -18.53 -3.24 5.54
C GLY A 169 -17.71 -3.92 4.44
N SER A 170 -17.00 -3.09 3.67
CA SER A 170 -16.17 -3.53 2.55
C SER A 170 -14.79 -2.90 2.68
N VAL A 171 -13.79 -3.58 2.14
CA VAL A 171 -12.44 -3.08 2.00
C VAL A 171 -12.13 -2.91 0.51
N GLY A 172 -11.46 -1.81 0.18
CA GLY A 172 -10.83 -1.63 -1.11
C GLY A 172 -9.32 -1.79 -0.99
N ALA A 173 -8.70 -2.42 -1.98
CA ALA A 173 -7.25 -2.54 -2.03
C ALA A 173 -6.73 -2.46 -3.47
N GLN A 174 -5.47 -2.05 -3.60
CA GLN A 174 -4.76 -1.96 -4.87
C GLN A 174 -3.28 -2.30 -4.65
N ALA A 175 -2.70 -3.11 -5.53
CA ALA A 175 -1.29 -3.47 -5.49
C ALA A 175 -0.52 -2.79 -6.64
N HIS A 176 0.69 -2.32 -6.34
CA HIS A 176 1.69 -2.02 -7.36
C HIS A 176 2.61 -3.24 -7.50
N VAL A 177 2.64 -3.82 -8.71
CA VAL A 177 3.36 -5.07 -8.98
C VAL A 177 4.47 -4.85 -10.01
N GLU A 178 5.61 -5.50 -9.80
CA GLU A 178 6.71 -5.50 -10.74
C GLU A 178 6.25 -5.77 -12.17
N GLY A 179 6.65 -4.90 -13.10
CA GLY A 179 6.36 -5.01 -14.52
C GLY A 179 4.88 -4.86 -14.87
N TYR A 180 4.02 -4.50 -13.91
CA TYR A 180 2.62 -4.11 -14.17
C TYR A 180 2.29 -2.69 -13.69
N GLY A 181 3.04 -2.15 -12.74
CA GLY A 181 2.66 -0.92 -12.08
C GLY A 181 1.43 -1.12 -11.20
N TRP A 182 0.58 -0.09 -11.09
CA TRP A 182 -0.67 -0.20 -10.34
C TRP A 182 -1.68 -1.06 -11.11
N LEU A 183 -2.09 -2.17 -10.48
CA LEU A 183 -3.21 -2.98 -10.96
C LEU A 183 -4.55 -2.30 -10.63
N SER A 184 -5.65 -2.65 -11.30
CA SER A 184 -6.98 -2.13 -10.99
C SER A 184 -7.34 -2.44 -9.54
N SER A 185 -8.00 -1.49 -8.87
CA SER A 185 -8.46 -1.67 -7.50
C SER A 185 -9.53 -2.76 -7.41
N VAL A 186 -9.51 -3.52 -6.31
CA VAL A 186 -10.54 -4.51 -5.97
C VAL A 186 -11.27 -4.02 -4.73
N THR A 187 -12.59 -4.10 -4.72
CA THR A 187 -13.43 -3.77 -3.56
C THR A 187 -14.38 -4.92 -3.27
N GLY A 188 -14.47 -5.30 -2.00
CA GLY A 188 -15.21 -6.48 -1.57
C GLY A 188 -14.93 -6.80 -0.11
N ASN A 189 -15.33 -8.00 0.30
CA ASN A 189 -14.99 -8.53 1.62
C ASN A 189 -15.13 -10.07 1.58
N PRO A 190 -14.04 -10.83 1.40
CA PRO A 190 -12.63 -10.41 1.29
C PRO A 190 -12.28 -9.76 -0.06
N VAL A 191 -11.09 -9.14 -0.13
CA VAL A 191 -10.41 -8.73 -1.36
C VAL A 191 -9.05 -9.41 -1.50
N TYR A 192 -8.63 -9.63 -2.74
CA TYR A 192 -7.31 -10.16 -3.09
C TYR A 192 -6.64 -9.27 -4.13
N VAL A 193 -5.39 -8.88 -3.89
CA VAL A 193 -4.62 -8.00 -4.76
C VAL A 193 -3.21 -8.53 -4.97
N GLY A 194 -2.59 -8.20 -6.11
CA GLY A 194 -1.27 -8.68 -6.50
C GLY A 194 -1.36 -9.82 -7.51
N THR A 195 -0.41 -10.76 -7.43
CA THR A 195 -0.34 -11.92 -8.33
C THR A 195 0.14 -13.16 -7.59
N THR A 196 -0.28 -14.34 -8.04
CA THR A 196 0.27 -15.62 -7.58
C THR A 196 0.82 -16.40 -8.78
N GLY A 197 1.89 -17.16 -8.59
CA GLY A 197 2.42 -18.06 -9.62
C GLY A 197 3.06 -17.36 -10.83
N GLN A 198 3.20 -16.03 -10.80
CA GLN A 198 3.86 -15.24 -11.84
C GLN A 198 5.29 -14.81 -11.45
N SER A 199 5.74 -15.16 -10.24
CA SER A 199 7.05 -14.78 -9.70
C SER A 199 7.30 -13.26 -9.65
N ARG A 200 6.23 -12.45 -9.54
CA ARG A 200 6.31 -10.99 -9.52
C ARG A 200 6.12 -10.45 -8.11
N ARG A 201 7.01 -9.53 -7.69
CA ARG A 201 6.90 -8.88 -6.38
C ARG A 201 5.82 -7.80 -6.36
N MET A 202 5.14 -7.67 -5.23
CA MET A 202 4.49 -6.42 -4.83
C MET A 202 5.57 -5.43 -4.38
N GLU A 203 5.45 -4.18 -4.82
CA GLU A 203 6.33 -3.08 -4.42
C GLU A 203 5.62 -2.08 -3.52
N ALA A 204 4.30 -1.90 -3.70
CA ALA A 204 3.46 -1.06 -2.85
C ALA A 204 2.00 -1.54 -2.78
N VAL A 205 1.27 -1.04 -1.79
CA VAL A 205 -0.16 -1.28 -1.60
C VAL A 205 -0.90 0.00 -1.18
N ARG A 206 -2.17 0.08 -1.56
CA ARG A 206 -3.17 1.02 -1.01
C ARG A 206 -4.33 0.19 -0.47
N ILE A 207 -4.86 0.57 0.70
CA ILE A 207 -5.99 -0.11 1.36
C ILE A 207 -6.91 0.95 1.97
N TRP A 208 -8.23 0.83 1.83
CA TRP A 208 -9.22 1.78 2.36
C TRP A 208 -10.52 1.07 2.77
N VAL A 209 -11.30 1.68 3.69
CA VAL A 209 -12.57 1.16 4.24
C VAL A 209 -13.69 2.20 4.30
#